data_AF-A0A800BUD5-F1
#
_entry.id   AF-A0A800BUD5-F1
#
_cell.length_a   1.000
_cell.length_b   1.000
_cell.length_c   1.000
_cell.angle_alpha   90.00
_cell.angle_beta   90.00
_cell.angle_gamma   90.00
#
_symmetry.space_group_name_H-M   'P 1'
#
loop_
_entity.id
_entity.type
_entity.pdbx_description
1 polymer ?
#
loop_
_entity_poly.entity_id
_entity_poly.type
_entity_poly.pdbx_seq_one_letter_code
_entity_poly.pdbx_strand_id
1 'polypeptide(L)'
;PLTSEQINAEIGAAIQAHTGKAVDLSRPDLTVFIELLYNEAFVYFEKIPGPGGLPVGVSGKVVSLLSGGIDSPVAAYHMLKRGCDVLFVHFHGTPFTTPASQRKAIKLVQVLTRYQASPRLYLVPFGEIQRQIMLATPAPYRVILYRRLMGRIAEEIARREGAQALVTGESLGQVASQTLENLAVIEEAVTMPILRPLIGMDKQEIVDRAQAIGTYELSILPGEDCCRLFVPSHPATRATLAEVQRIEARLDMDDLVRWGVQGAEEVTTTEERGERGEGRKGVRFLTQL
;
A
#
# COMPACT_ATOMS: atom_id res chain seq x y z
N PRO A 1 -25.42 -31.95 30.67
CA PRO A 1 -24.80 -31.30 29.49
C PRO A 1 -24.34 -32.37 28.50
N LEU A 2 -24.65 -32.19 27.21
CA LEU A 2 -24.21 -33.09 26.14
C LEU A 2 -22.81 -32.69 25.64
N THR A 3 -22.03 -33.64 25.14
CA THR A 3 -20.77 -33.37 24.43
C THR A 3 -21.03 -32.92 23.00
N SER A 4 -20.04 -32.32 22.34
CA SER A 4 -20.15 -31.92 20.92
C SER A 4 -20.52 -33.10 20.01
N GLU A 5 -19.96 -34.28 20.26
CA GLU A 5 -20.30 -35.50 19.48
C GLU A 5 -21.75 -35.94 19.70
N GLN A 6 -22.24 -35.88 20.95
CA GLN A 6 -23.64 -36.20 21.27
C GLN A 6 -24.61 -35.22 20.62
N ILE A 7 -24.30 -33.93 20.64
CA ILE A 7 -25.09 -32.89 19.97
C ILE A 7 -25.13 -33.11 18.46
N ASN A 8 -23.97 -33.38 17.85
CA ASN A 8 -23.88 -33.67 16.42
C ASN A 8 -24.71 -34.90 16.03
N ALA A 9 -24.68 -35.96 16.85
CA ALA A 9 -25.47 -37.16 16.62
C ALA A 9 -26.97 -36.91 16.77
N GLU A 10 -27.41 -36.25 17.85
CA GLU A 10 -28.83 -35.95 18.09
C GLU A 10 -29.42 -35.05 17.01
N ILE A 11 -28.72 -33.95 16.66
CA ILE A 11 -29.20 -33.01 15.65
C ILE A 11 -29.12 -33.62 14.25
N GLY A 12 -28.04 -34.35 13.94
CA GLY A 12 -27.91 -35.08 12.67
C GLY A 12 -29.04 -36.08 12.48
N ALA A 13 -29.38 -36.85 13.52
CA ALA A 13 -30.51 -37.79 13.51
C ALA A 13 -31.86 -37.06 13.34
N ALA A 14 -32.07 -35.94 14.02
CA ALA A 14 -33.29 -35.15 13.89
C ALA A 14 -33.47 -34.59 12.47
N ILE A 15 -32.39 -34.07 11.86
CA ILE A 15 -32.40 -33.56 10.48
C ILE A 15 -32.66 -34.70 9.49
N GLN A 16 -31.99 -35.84 9.66
CA GLN A 16 -32.19 -37.02 8.81
C GLN A 16 -33.64 -37.52 8.90
N ALA A 17 -34.22 -37.58 10.09
CA ALA A 17 -35.60 -38.02 10.29
C ALA A 17 -36.62 -37.10 9.59
N HIS A 18 -36.38 -35.79 9.56
CA HIS A 18 -37.28 -34.81 8.92
C HIS A 18 -37.08 -34.69 7.40
N THR A 19 -35.86 -34.90 6.91
CA THR A 19 -35.50 -34.64 5.49
C THR A 19 -35.29 -35.88 4.66
N GLY A 20 -35.08 -37.05 5.28
CA GLY A 20 -34.69 -38.30 4.63
C GLY A 20 -33.29 -38.28 4.00
N LYS A 21 -32.49 -37.24 4.25
CA LYS A 21 -31.15 -37.09 3.67
C LYS A 21 -30.11 -37.92 4.44
N ALA A 22 -29.17 -38.53 3.72
CA ALA A 22 -28.06 -39.26 4.31
C ALA A 22 -27.02 -38.30 4.89
N VAL A 23 -26.38 -38.68 5.99
CA VAL A 23 -25.26 -37.93 6.59
C VAL A 23 -23.96 -38.40 5.92
N ASP A 24 -23.18 -37.47 5.38
CA ASP A 24 -21.84 -37.69 4.84
C ASP A 24 -20.84 -36.78 5.55
N LEU A 25 -19.93 -37.36 6.33
CA LEU A 25 -18.90 -36.62 7.08
C LEU A 25 -17.68 -36.26 6.22
N SER A 26 -17.56 -36.84 5.03
CA SER A 26 -16.42 -36.67 4.13
C SER A 26 -16.68 -35.61 3.05
N ARG A 27 -17.87 -35.63 2.44
CA ARG A 27 -18.26 -34.74 1.33
C ARG A 27 -19.72 -34.31 1.44
N PRO A 28 -20.09 -33.56 2.49
CA PRO A 28 -21.46 -33.07 2.65
C PRO A 28 -21.82 -32.02 1.58
N ASP A 29 -23.06 -32.06 1.09
CA ASP A 29 -23.63 -31.00 0.25
C ASP A 29 -23.90 -29.71 1.05
N LEU A 30 -24.21 -29.86 2.34
CA LEU A 30 -24.47 -28.78 3.29
C LEU A 30 -23.87 -29.15 4.64
N THR A 31 -23.08 -28.24 5.20
CA THR A 31 -22.59 -28.38 6.59
C THR A 31 -23.41 -27.48 7.50
N VAL A 32 -23.98 -28.05 8.55
CA VAL A 32 -24.67 -27.28 9.60
C VAL A 32 -23.71 -27.07 10.75
N PHE A 33 -23.34 -25.82 11.00
CA PHE A 33 -22.48 -25.44 12.12
C PHE A 33 -23.35 -24.97 13.27
N ILE A 34 -22.98 -25.41 14.47
CA ILE A 34 -23.70 -25.09 15.71
C ILE A 34 -22.68 -24.64 16.73
N GLU A 35 -22.74 -23.37 17.12
CA GLU A 35 -21.94 -22.80 18.21
C GLU A 35 -22.83 -22.56 19.42
N LEU A 36 -22.48 -23.20 20.54
CA LEU A 36 -23.16 -23.02 21.82
C LEU A 36 -22.37 -22.03 22.66
N LEU A 37 -22.97 -20.88 22.95
CA LEU A 37 -22.38 -19.81 23.76
C LEU A 37 -23.32 -19.50 24.93
N TYR A 38 -22.89 -19.86 26.14
CA TYR A 38 -23.66 -19.69 27.38
C TYR A 38 -25.07 -20.30 27.28
N ASN A 39 -26.09 -19.45 27.10
CA ASN A 39 -27.51 -19.84 27.02
C ASN A 39 -28.09 -19.72 25.60
N GLU A 40 -27.24 -19.49 24.58
CA GLU A 40 -27.64 -19.30 23.20
C GLU A 40 -26.98 -20.33 22.27
N ALA A 41 -27.69 -20.64 21.18
CA ALA A 41 -27.21 -21.51 20.12
C ALA A 41 -27.24 -20.75 18.79
N PHE A 42 -26.08 -20.60 18.16
CA PHE A 42 -25.93 -20.01 16.84
C PHE A 42 -25.85 -21.12 15.81
N VAL A 43 -26.76 -21.09 14.83
CA VAL A 43 -26.80 -22.05 13.73
C VAL A 43 -26.51 -21.31 12.44
N TYR A 44 -25.54 -21.80 11.68
CA TYR A 44 -25.16 -21.23 10.39
C TYR A 44 -24.70 -22.31 9.42
N PHE A 45 -24.73 -21.98 8.14
CA PHE A 45 -24.48 -22.94 7.05
C PHE A 45 -23.24 -22.60 6.22
N GLU A 46 -22.75 -21.37 6.35
CA GLU A 46 -21.63 -20.87 5.58
C GLU A 46 -20.60 -20.21 6.50
N LYS A 47 -19.32 -20.47 6.22
CA LYS A 47 -18.20 -19.78 6.85
C LYS A 47 -17.45 -19.01 5.78
N ILE A 48 -17.65 -17.70 5.74
CA ILE A 48 -17.01 -16.82 4.77
C ILE A 48 -15.63 -16.43 5.32
N PRO A 49 -14.52 -16.84 4.69
CA PRO A 49 -13.19 -16.44 5.14
C PRO A 49 -13.00 -14.93 4.98
N GLY A 50 -12.65 -14.25 6.07
CA GLY A 50 -12.20 -12.88 6.01
C GLY A 50 -10.78 -12.75 5.43
N PRO A 51 -10.25 -11.53 5.31
CA PRO A 51 -8.89 -11.30 4.79
C PRO A 51 -7.77 -11.87 5.70
N GLY A 52 -8.11 -12.28 6.92
CA GLY A 52 -7.16 -12.66 7.96
C GLY A 52 -6.30 -11.48 8.39
N GLY A 53 -5.11 -11.75 8.92
CA GLY A 53 -4.18 -10.69 9.34
C GLY A 53 -4.42 -10.19 10.76
N LEU A 54 -4.05 -8.94 11.01
CA LEU A 54 -4.16 -8.27 12.31
C LEU A 54 -5.03 -7.00 12.20
N PRO A 55 -5.74 -6.59 13.26
CA PRO A 55 -6.46 -5.32 13.27
C PRO A 55 -5.52 -4.14 12.98
N VAL A 56 -5.91 -3.24 12.08
CA VAL A 56 -5.11 -2.05 11.77
C VAL A 56 -4.92 -1.17 13.00
N GLY A 57 -3.69 -0.71 13.22
CA GLY A 57 -3.27 0.09 14.36
C GLY A 57 -2.54 -0.68 15.47
N VAL A 58 -2.61 -2.01 15.50
CA VAL A 58 -1.95 -2.81 16.56
C VAL A 58 -0.44 -2.97 16.36
N SER A 59 0.07 -2.75 15.15
CA SER A 59 1.49 -2.95 14.79
C SER A 59 2.23 -1.64 14.53
N GLY A 60 1.76 -0.53 15.11
CA GLY A 60 2.36 0.79 14.95
C GLY A 60 2.08 1.45 13.60
N LYS A 61 2.73 2.59 13.37
CA LYS A 61 2.53 3.45 12.19
C LYS A 61 3.72 3.35 11.24
N VAL A 62 3.45 3.31 9.94
CA VAL A 62 4.46 3.27 8.86
C VAL A 62 4.15 4.29 7.77
N VAL A 63 5.17 4.72 7.02
CA VAL A 63 5.00 5.57 5.84
C VAL A 63 5.22 4.75 4.57
N SER A 64 4.20 4.63 3.74
CA SER A 64 4.29 3.95 2.45
C SER A 64 4.55 4.93 1.31
N LEU A 65 5.66 4.72 0.60
CA LEU A 65 5.97 5.44 -0.64
C LEU A 65 5.08 4.89 -1.76
N LEU A 66 3.99 5.61 -2.03
CA LEU A 66 2.98 5.25 -3.01
C LEU A 66 3.34 5.83 -4.38
N SER A 67 3.65 4.98 -5.34
CA SER A 67 3.75 5.32 -6.76
C SER A 67 2.40 5.12 -7.47
N GLY A 68 2.30 5.59 -8.71
CA GLY A 68 1.17 5.31 -9.60
C GLY A 68 1.18 3.90 -10.22
N GLY A 69 2.16 3.06 -9.88
CA GLY A 69 2.31 1.70 -10.39
C GLY A 69 1.47 0.65 -9.67
N ILE A 70 1.66 -0.61 -10.05
CA ILE A 70 0.93 -1.78 -9.52
C ILE A 70 1.44 -2.16 -8.13
N ASP A 71 2.75 -2.01 -7.90
CA ASP A 71 3.45 -2.69 -6.81
C ASP A 71 3.24 -1.98 -5.46
N SER A 72 3.38 -0.64 -5.40
CA SER A 72 3.29 0.10 -4.13
C SER A 72 1.93 0.02 -3.40
N PRO A 73 0.75 0.03 -4.08
CA PRO A 73 -0.52 -0.23 -3.40
C PRO A 73 -0.59 -1.63 -2.79
N VAL A 74 -0.01 -2.63 -3.45
CA VAL A 74 0.05 -4.01 -2.95
C VAL A 74 0.95 -4.08 -1.70
N ALA A 75 2.12 -3.43 -1.73
CA ALA A 75 2.99 -3.35 -0.56
C ALA A 75 2.29 -2.69 0.64
N ALA A 76 1.58 -1.59 0.42
CA ALA A 76 0.80 -0.94 1.47
C ALA A 76 -0.29 -1.87 2.04
N TYR A 77 -1.01 -2.59 1.17
CA TYR A 77 -2.00 -3.59 1.60
C TYR A 77 -1.39 -4.68 2.49
N HIS A 78 -0.18 -5.16 2.18
CA HIS A 78 0.50 -6.14 3.04
C HIS A 78 0.77 -5.61 4.44
N MET A 79 1.10 -4.32 4.57
CA MET A 79 1.32 -3.68 5.87
C MET A 79 0.02 -3.46 6.64
N LEU A 80 -1.04 -3.03 5.95
CA LEU A 80 -2.40 -2.97 6.50
C LEU A 80 -2.85 -4.33 7.04
N LYS A 81 -2.64 -5.41 6.27
CA LYS A 81 -2.94 -6.78 6.69
C LYS A 81 -2.11 -7.23 7.90
N ARG A 82 -0.93 -6.65 8.11
CA ARG A 82 -0.10 -6.89 9.30
C ARG A 82 -0.39 -5.93 10.45
N GLY A 83 -1.49 -5.18 10.37
CA GLY A 83 -1.99 -4.34 11.45
C GLY A 83 -1.29 -2.99 11.58
N CYS A 84 -0.51 -2.57 10.59
CA CYS A 84 0.11 -1.24 10.58
C CYS A 84 -0.91 -0.18 10.16
N ASP A 85 -0.88 0.97 10.84
CA ASP A 85 -1.48 2.22 10.36
C ASP A 85 -0.56 2.82 9.27
N VAL A 86 -1.07 2.98 8.05
CA VAL A 86 -0.28 3.40 6.90
C VAL A 86 -0.59 4.86 6.54
N LEU A 87 0.43 5.71 6.71
CA LEU A 87 0.49 7.04 6.09
C LEU A 87 1.03 6.90 4.68
N PHE A 88 0.42 7.55 3.70
CA PHE A 88 0.89 7.51 2.31
C PHE A 88 1.69 8.76 1.96
N VAL A 89 2.77 8.59 1.19
CA VAL A 89 3.53 9.68 0.57
C VAL A 89 3.63 9.40 -0.92
N HIS A 90 3.16 10.34 -1.75
CA HIS A 90 3.25 10.27 -3.20
C HIS A 90 4.06 11.45 -3.75
N PHE A 91 5.15 11.15 -4.45
CA PHE A 91 5.96 12.14 -5.15
C PHE A 91 5.42 12.37 -6.56
N HIS A 92 5.27 13.63 -6.96
CA HIS A 92 4.77 14.01 -8.29
C HIS A 92 5.69 15.00 -9.00
N GLY A 93 5.68 14.99 -10.34
CA GLY A 93 6.61 15.76 -11.18
C GLY A 93 6.20 17.22 -11.47
N THR A 94 5.17 17.75 -10.83
CA THR A 94 4.73 19.15 -11.00
C THR A 94 5.89 20.11 -10.71
N PRO A 95 6.09 21.19 -11.51
CA PRO A 95 5.25 21.67 -12.62
C PRO A 95 5.52 21.01 -13.99
N PHE A 96 6.42 20.04 -14.10
CA PHE A 96 6.80 19.43 -15.37
C PHE A 96 5.84 18.34 -15.86
N THR A 97 4.97 17.83 -14.99
CA THR A 97 3.95 16.83 -15.32
C THR A 97 2.55 17.34 -15.06
N THR A 98 1.57 16.71 -15.70
CA THR A 98 0.15 16.99 -15.40
C THR A 98 -0.25 16.49 -13.99
N PRO A 99 -1.33 16.99 -13.37
CA PRO A 99 -1.84 16.48 -12.09
C PRO A 99 -2.43 15.05 -12.14
N ALA A 100 -2.27 14.33 -13.25
CA ALA A 100 -2.81 12.98 -13.42
C ALA A 100 -2.23 11.98 -12.40
N SER A 101 -0.93 12.09 -12.08
CA SER A 101 -0.29 11.24 -11.08
C SER A 101 -0.89 11.42 -9.69
N GLN A 102 -1.09 12.68 -9.25
CA GLN A 102 -1.71 13.00 -7.97
C GLN A 102 -3.14 12.45 -7.89
N ARG A 103 -3.96 12.66 -8.92
CA ARG A 103 -5.33 12.12 -8.99
C ARG A 103 -5.33 10.59 -8.92
N LYS A 104 -4.38 9.92 -9.58
CA LYS A 104 -4.24 8.47 -9.51
C LYS A 104 -3.89 8.01 -8.09
N ALA A 105 -2.92 8.67 -7.44
CA ALA A 105 -2.54 8.36 -6.06
C ALA A 105 -3.72 8.50 -5.11
N ILE A 106 -4.49 9.59 -5.21
CA ILE A 106 -5.72 9.80 -4.43
C ILE A 106 -6.71 8.65 -4.61
N LYS A 107 -6.98 8.24 -5.87
CA LYS A 107 -7.88 7.12 -6.16
C LYS A 107 -7.37 5.78 -5.61
N LEU A 108 -6.07 5.54 -5.67
CA LEU A 108 -5.46 4.33 -5.09
C LEU A 108 -5.62 4.31 -3.56
N VAL A 109 -5.39 5.43 -2.89
CA VAL A 109 -5.62 5.56 -1.44
C VAL A 109 -7.11 5.36 -1.10
N GLN A 110 -8.02 5.92 -1.91
CA GLN A 110 -9.48 5.71 -1.75
C GLN A 110 -9.88 4.23 -1.87
N VAL A 111 -9.21 3.41 -2.69
CA VAL A 111 -9.47 1.97 -2.72
C VAL A 111 -8.97 1.30 -1.43
N LEU A 112 -7.85 1.78 -0.89
CA LEU A 112 -7.25 1.25 0.34
C LEU A 112 -7.99 1.66 1.63
N THR A 113 -8.92 2.64 1.59
CA THR A 113 -9.78 3.00 2.74
C THR A 113 -10.61 1.81 3.24
N ARG A 114 -10.88 0.83 2.37
CA ARG A 114 -11.58 -0.41 2.73
C ARG A 114 -10.87 -1.21 3.82
N TYR A 115 -9.57 -0.97 4.02
CA TYR A 115 -8.72 -1.70 4.95
C TYR A 115 -8.24 -0.85 6.13
N GLN A 116 -8.34 0.48 6.07
CA GLN A 116 -7.96 1.39 7.14
C GLN A 116 -8.93 2.57 7.23
N ALA A 117 -9.31 2.92 8.46
CA ALA A 117 -10.07 4.12 8.72
C ALA A 117 -9.22 5.38 8.50
N SER A 118 -9.75 6.33 7.72
CA SER A 118 -9.18 7.68 7.50
C SER A 118 -7.70 7.70 7.05
N PRO A 119 -7.37 7.14 5.88
CA PRO A 119 -6.00 7.21 5.38
C PRO A 119 -5.62 8.66 5.03
N ARG A 120 -4.37 8.99 5.35
CA ARG A 120 -3.76 10.30 5.10
C ARG A 120 -2.74 10.16 3.97
N LEU A 121 -2.70 11.16 3.08
CA LEU A 121 -1.81 11.17 1.93
C LEU A 121 -1.06 12.50 1.87
N TYR A 122 0.27 12.45 1.85
CA TYR A 122 1.11 13.58 1.47
C TYR A 122 1.42 13.55 -0.02
N LEU A 123 1.15 14.65 -0.70
CA LEU A 123 1.57 14.91 -2.07
C LEU A 123 2.83 15.78 -2.04
N VAL A 124 3.95 15.23 -2.49
CA VAL A 124 5.25 15.91 -2.46
C VAL A 124 5.64 16.37 -3.88
N PRO A 125 5.76 17.69 -4.13
CA PRO A 125 6.24 18.20 -5.40
C PRO A 125 7.72 17.89 -5.54
N PHE A 126 8.07 17.04 -6.50
CA PHE A 126 9.43 16.55 -6.70
C PHE A 126 10.03 17.01 -8.03
N GLY A 127 9.24 17.61 -8.92
CA GLY A 127 9.68 18.00 -10.27
C GLY A 127 10.92 18.89 -10.28
N GLU A 128 10.97 19.94 -9.45
CA GLU A 128 12.13 20.84 -9.42
C GLU A 128 13.37 20.17 -8.81
N ILE A 129 13.20 19.31 -7.79
CA ILE A 129 14.29 18.49 -7.27
C ILE A 129 14.89 17.62 -8.40
N GLN A 130 14.04 16.99 -9.21
CA GLN A 130 14.50 16.19 -10.33
C GLN A 130 15.25 17.02 -11.38
N ARG A 131 14.77 18.23 -11.68
CA ARG A 131 15.45 19.16 -12.59
C ARG A 131 16.84 19.53 -12.06
N GLN A 132 16.97 19.85 -10.77
CA GLN A 132 18.27 20.17 -10.17
C GLN A 132 19.25 18.99 -10.23
N ILE A 133 18.79 17.78 -9.88
CA ILE A 133 19.60 16.56 -10.02
C ILE A 133 20.01 16.36 -11.49
N MET A 134 19.08 16.53 -12.43
CA MET A 134 19.34 16.33 -13.86
C MET A 134 20.49 17.23 -14.35
N LEU A 135 20.52 18.49 -13.89
CA LEU A 135 21.51 19.49 -14.28
C LEU A 135 22.88 19.28 -13.61
N ALA A 136 22.91 18.79 -12.36
CA ALA A 136 24.14 18.70 -11.58
C ALA A 136 24.82 17.31 -11.61
N THR A 137 24.11 16.27 -12.09
CA THR A 137 24.55 14.88 -11.92
C THR A 137 24.58 14.07 -13.22
N PRO A 138 25.46 13.06 -13.32
CA PRO A 138 25.52 12.19 -14.49
C PRO A 138 24.23 11.38 -14.67
N ALA A 139 23.77 11.28 -15.92
CA ALA A 139 22.49 10.65 -16.26
C ALA A 139 22.28 9.23 -15.65
N PRO A 140 23.27 8.30 -15.68
CA PRO A 140 23.07 6.94 -15.18
C PRO A 140 22.65 6.82 -13.71
N TYR A 141 23.01 7.81 -12.88
CA TYR A 141 22.78 7.76 -11.42
C TYR A 141 21.49 8.44 -10.97
N ARG A 142 20.78 9.14 -11.87
CA ARG A 142 19.62 9.97 -11.54
C ARG A 142 18.53 9.22 -10.77
N VAL A 143 18.19 8.01 -11.20
CA VAL A 143 17.14 7.20 -10.53
C VAL A 143 17.54 6.81 -9.10
N ILE A 144 18.81 6.51 -8.87
CA ILE A 144 19.33 6.18 -7.54
C ILE A 144 19.26 7.42 -6.64
N LEU A 145 19.68 8.58 -7.15
CA LEU A 145 19.62 9.86 -6.44
C LEU A 145 18.17 10.28 -6.13
N TYR A 146 17.25 10.09 -7.07
CA TYR A 146 15.81 10.33 -6.84
C TYR A 146 15.30 9.49 -5.68
N ARG A 147 15.57 8.18 -5.69
CA ARG A 147 15.12 7.26 -4.63
C ARG A 147 15.76 7.58 -3.28
N ARG A 148 17.03 7.96 -3.25
CA ARG A 148 17.72 8.39 -2.01
C ARG A 148 17.09 9.66 -1.42
N LEU A 149 16.81 10.67 -2.23
CA LEU A 149 16.11 11.88 -1.76
C LEU A 149 14.66 11.61 -1.36
N MET A 150 13.92 10.80 -2.12
CA MET A 150 12.57 10.39 -1.76
C MET A 150 12.55 9.67 -0.42
N GLY A 151 13.53 8.79 -0.16
CA GLY A 151 13.73 8.13 1.13
C GLY A 151 13.96 9.13 2.27
N ARG A 152 14.86 10.10 2.09
CA ARG A 152 15.15 11.14 3.11
C ARG A 152 13.94 12.04 3.40
N ILE A 153 13.21 12.46 2.37
CA ILE A 153 12.00 13.26 2.53
C ILE A 153 10.91 12.46 3.25
N ALA A 154 10.69 11.21 2.83
CA ALA A 154 9.72 10.33 3.47
C ALA A 154 10.09 10.01 4.92
N GLU A 155 11.39 9.88 5.24
CA GLU A 155 11.88 9.70 6.61
C GLU A 155 11.59 10.93 7.48
N GLU A 156 11.80 12.14 6.97
CA GLU A 156 11.49 13.36 7.71
C GLU A 156 9.97 13.49 7.97
N ILE A 157 9.13 13.17 6.98
CA ILE A 157 7.67 13.09 7.16
C ILE A 157 7.32 12.01 8.19
N ALA A 158 7.94 10.84 8.10
CA ALA A 158 7.72 9.72 9.03
C ALA A 158 8.05 10.11 10.48
N ARG A 159 9.15 10.82 10.72
CA ARG A 159 9.53 11.29 12.06
C ARG A 159 8.51 12.27 12.62
N ARG A 160 8.04 13.23 11.82
CA ARG A 160 6.99 14.20 12.23
C ARG A 160 5.68 13.52 12.61
N GLU A 161 5.39 12.42 11.93
CA GLU A 161 4.16 11.65 12.10
C GLU A 161 4.25 10.53 13.14
N GLY A 162 5.41 10.35 13.76
CA GLY A 162 5.67 9.29 14.73
C GLY A 162 5.63 7.88 14.11
N ALA A 163 5.90 7.76 12.82
CA ALA A 163 6.00 6.47 12.13
C ALA A 163 7.37 5.81 12.37
N GLN A 164 7.38 4.48 12.41
CA GLN A 164 8.53 3.68 12.84
C GLN A 164 9.32 3.06 11.68
N ALA A 165 8.78 3.09 10.46
CA ALA A 165 9.40 2.52 9.27
C ALA A 165 8.85 3.13 7.98
N LEU A 166 9.63 3.04 6.90
CA LEU A 166 9.18 3.27 5.53
C LEU A 166 8.75 1.95 4.88
N VAL A 167 7.88 2.03 3.88
CA VAL A 167 7.40 0.88 3.09
C VAL A 167 7.56 1.20 1.61
N THR A 168 8.14 0.27 0.86
CA THR A 168 8.27 0.40 -0.60
C THR A 168 7.68 -0.81 -1.32
N GLY A 169 7.21 -0.58 -2.55
CA GLY A 169 6.79 -1.63 -3.47
C GLY A 169 7.94 -2.22 -4.29
N GLU A 170 9.15 -2.28 -3.74
CA GLU A 170 10.30 -2.83 -4.45
C GLU A 170 10.26 -4.37 -4.47
N SER A 171 10.53 -4.96 -5.64
CA SER A 171 10.74 -6.41 -5.84
C SER A 171 12.13 -6.63 -6.44
N LEU A 172 12.83 -7.68 -6.00
CA LEU A 172 14.22 -7.89 -6.37
C LEU A 172 14.36 -8.27 -7.85
N GLY A 173 15.22 -7.57 -8.58
CA GLY A 173 15.57 -7.91 -9.97
C GLY A 173 14.53 -7.49 -11.02
N GLN A 174 13.46 -6.78 -10.65
CA GLN A 174 12.42 -6.35 -11.59
C GLN A 174 12.86 -5.16 -12.48
N VAL A 175 13.64 -4.21 -11.94
CA VAL A 175 14.18 -3.07 -12.69
C VAL A 175 15.62 -2.77 -12.29
N ALA A 176 16.35 -2.00 -13.10
CA ALA A 176 17.76 -1.66 -12.88
C ALA A 176 18.06 -1.07 -11.49
N SER A 177 17.13 -0.31 -10.91
CA SER A 177 17.27 0.29 -9.57
C SER A 177 17.02 -0.69 -8.41
N GLN A 178 16.58 -1.92 -8.70
CA GLN A 178 16.20 -2.93 -7.72
C GLN A 178 17.13 -4.15 -7.78
N THR A 179 18.42 -3.93 -8.08
CA THR A 179 19.50 -4.90 -7.84
C THR A 179 19.91 -4.85 -6.37
N LEU A 180 20.54 -5.91 -5.83
CA LEU A 180 20.99 -5.92 -4.43
C LEU A 180 21.95 -4.74 -4.14
N GLU A 181 22.85 -4.45 -5.07
CA GLU A 181 23.80 -3.36 -4.99
C GLU A 181 23.08 -2.00 -4.90
N ASN A 182 22.12 -1.76 -5.80
CA ASN A 182 21.38 -0.51 -5.80
C ASN A 182 20.43 -0.38 -4.61
N LEU A 183 19.80 -1.48 -4.14
CA LEU A 183 18.98 -1.47 -2.93
C LEU A 183 19.81 -1.05 -1.70
N ALA A 184 21.00 -1.63 -1.54
CA ALA A 184 21.90 -1.28 -0.44
C ALA A 184 22.35 0.19 -0.53
N VAL A 185 22.70 0.66 -1.74
CA VAL A 185 23.08 2.06 -1.96
C VAL A 185 21.90 3.01 -1.71
N ILE A 186 20.68 2.66 -2.08
CA ILE A 186 19.51 3.52 -1.83
C ILE A 186 19.16 3.55 -0.34
N GLU A 187 19.16 2.39 0.32
CA GLU A 187 18.78 2.24 1.72
C GLU A 187 19.72 2.98 2.67
N GLU A 188 21.02 3.09 2.34
CA GLU A 188 21.97 3.86 3.15
C GLU A 188 21.56 5.34 3.35
N ALA A 189 20.74 5.91 2.46
CA ALA A 189 20.25 7.27 2.61
C ALA A 189 19.24 7.46 3.76
N VAL A 190 18.72 6.36 4.32
CA VAL A 190 17.65 6.35 5.32
C VAL A 190 18.14 5.60 6.56
N THR A 191 17.86 6.15 7.74
CA THR A 191 18.26 5.56 9.02
C THR A 191 17.19 4.69 9.65
N MET A 192 15.90 4.94 9.35
CA MET A 192 14.81 4.09 9.80
C MET A 192 14.63 2.83 8.92
N PRO A 193 14.03 1.75 9.44
CA PRO A 193 13.80 0.53 8.68
C PRO A 193 12.99 0.77 7.40
N ILE A 194 13.40 0.15 6.29
CA ILE A 194 12.63 0.09 5.04
C ILE A 194 12.06 -1.31 4.85
N LEU A 195 10.74 -1.44 4.97
CA LEU A 195 10.02 -2.68 4.77
C LEU A 195 9.68 -2.88 3.29
N ARG A 196 10.01 -4.06 2.76
CA ARG A 196 9.79 -4.42 1.36
C ARG A 196 8.94 -5.69 1.24
N PRO A 197 7.61 -5.59 1.41
CA PRO A 197 6.73 -6.77 1.45
C PRO A 197 6.77 -7.62 0.18
N LEU A 198 7.20 -7.05 -0.95
CA LEU A 198 7.18 -7.68 -2.27
C LEU A 198 8.56 -8.20 -2.71
N ILE A 199 9.58 -8.12 -1.85
CA ILE A 199 10.99 -8.35 -2.25
C ILE A 199 11.23 -9.72 -2.89
N GLY A 200 10.48 -10.74 -2.48
CA GLY A 200 10.56 -12.11 -2.98
C GLY A 200 9.36 -12.54 -3.84
N MET A 201 8.47 -11.63 -4.21
CA MET A 201 7.31 -11.94 -5.06
C MET A 201 7.64 -11.73 -6.53
N ASP A 202 7.14 -12.62 -7.39
CA ASP A 202 7.18 -12.42 -8.83
C ASP A 202 6.11 -11.42 -9.32
N LYS A 203 6.18 -11.06 -10.60
CA LYS A 203 5.29 -10.04 -11.16
C LYS A 203 3.83 -10.50 -11.20
N GLN A 204 3.58 -11.78 -11.46
CA GLN A 204 2.23 -12.31 -11.57
C GLN A 204 1.56 -12.35 -10.20
N GLU A 205 2.28 -12.78 -9.16
CA GLU A 205 1.77 -12.75 -7.78
C GLU A 205 1.35 -11.33 -7.35
N ILE A 206 2.13 -10.31 -7.73
CA ILE A 206 1.82 -8.91 -7.46
C ILE A 206 0.58 -8.46 -8.24
N VAL A 207 0.46 -8.84 -9.53
CA VAL A 207 -0.71 -8.52 -10.37
C VAL A 207 -1.98 -9.15 -9.84
N ASP A 208 -1.94 -10.44 -9.51
CA ASP A 208 -3.08 -11.18 -8.97
C ASP A 208 -3.55 -10.54 -7.67
N ARG A 209 -2.60 -10.13 -6.81
CA ARG A 209 -2.92 -9.41 -5.59
C ARG A 209 -3.54 -8.04 -5.88
N ALA A 210 -2.99 -7.28 -6.82
CA ALA A 210 -3.53 -5.97 -7.21
C ALA A 210 -4.96 -6.05 -7.76
N GLN A 211 -5.27 -7.11 -8.51
CA GLN A 211 -6.63 -7.40 -8.98
C GLN A 211 -7.55 -7.75 -7.81
N ALA A 212 -7.11 -8.64 -6.92
CA ALA A 212 -7.89 -9.05 -5.75
C ALA A 212 -8.24 -7.88 -4.81
N ILE A 213 -7.34 -6.89 -4.67
CA ILE A 213 -7.60 -5.70 -3.84
C ILE A 213 -8.22 -4.53 -4.62
N GLY A 214 -8.40 -4.66 -5.93
CA GLY A 214 -9.05 -3.65 -6.78
C GLY A 214 -8.18 -2.44 -7.15
N THR A 215 -6.85 -2.52 -7.02
CA THR A 215 -5.93 -1.43 -7.38
C THR A 215 -5.40 -1.53 -8.81
N TYR A 216 -5.46 -2.72 -9.43
CA TYR A 216 -4.85 -2.99 -10.73
C TYR A 216 -5.31 -2.02 -11.84
N GLU A 217 -6.62 -1.87 -12.05
CA GLU A 217 -7.19 -1.03 -13.12
C GLU A 217 -6.76 0.43 -13.00
N LEU A 218 -6.65 0.95 -11.77
CA LEU A 218 -6.17 2.32 -11.51
C LEU A 218 -4.67 2.46 -11.79
N SER A 219 -3.88 1.46 -11.39
CA SER A 219 -2.44 1.44 -11.58
C SER A 219 -2.03 1.45 -13.06
N ILE A 220 -2.77 0.74 -13.92
CA ILE A 220 -2.47 0.67 -15.36
C ILE A 220 -2.92 1.88 -16.17
N LEU A 221 -3.71 2.80 -15.60
CA LEU A 221 -4.13 4.01 -16.31
C LEU A 221 -2.90 4.78 -16.82
N PRO A 222 -2.94 5.36 -18.03
CA PRO A 222 -1.84 6.19 -18.51
C PRO A 222 -1.62 7.40 -17.59
N GLY A 223 -0.36 7.73 -17.35
CA GLY A 223 0.03 8.85 -16.49
C GLY A 223 1.54 8.94 -16.37
N GLU A 224 2.03 10.17 -16.21
CA GLU A 224 3.45 10.47 -16.03
C GLU A 224 3.81 10.22 -14.57
N ASP A 225 4.46 9.09 -14.29
CA ASP A 225 5.01 8.83 -12.96
C ASP A 225 6.24 9.71 -12.73
N CYS A 226 6.41 10.23 -11.52
CA CYS A 226 7.52 11.10 -11.16
C CYS A 226 8.86 10.43 -11.49
N CYS A 227 9.00 9.15 -11.15
CA CYS A 227 10.22 8.37 -11.44
C CYS A 227 10.50 8.14 -12.93
N ARG A 228 9.59 8.50 -13.85
CA ARG A 228 9.81 8.45 -15.31
C ARG A 228 10.33 9.77 -15.89
N LEU A 229 10.19 10.86 -15.13
CA LEU A 229 10.69 12.17 -15.54
C LEU A 229 12.23 12.18 -15.54
N PHE A 230 12.83 12.54 -16.68
CA PHE A 230 14.29 12.61 -16.88
C PHE A 230 15.06 11.29 -16.64
N VAL A 231 14.41 10.14 -16.85
CA VAL A 231 15.06 8.82 -16.76
C VAL A 231 16.16 8.67 -17.83
N PRO A 232 17.35 8.18 -17.46
CA PRO A 232 18.42 7.93 -18.43
C PRO A 232 18.09 6.73 -19.34
N SER A 233 18.57 6.76 -20.59
CA SER A 233 18.49 5.62 -21.51
C SER A 233 19.25 4.38 -21.00
N HIS A 234 20.33 4.60 -20.24
CA HIS A 234 21.16 3.55 -19.63
C HIS A 234 21.34 3.83 -18.13
N PRO A 235 20.39 3.39 -17.28
CA PRO A 235 20.52 3.52 -15.83
C PRO A 235 21.65 2.64 -15.29
N ALA A 236 22.32 3.10 -14.23
CA ALA A 236 23.33 2.29 -13.53
C ALA A 236 22.66 1.11 -12.82
N THR A 237 23.11 -0.11 -13.12
CA THR A 237 22.64 -1.36 -12.48
C THR A 237 23.50 -1.80 -11.30
N ARG A 238 24.72 -1.27 -11.21
CA ARG A 238 25.71 -1.56 -10.16
C ARG A 238 26.42 -0.28 -9.75
N ALA A 239 25.72 0.60 -9.04
CA ALA A 239 26.37 1.75 -8.44
C ALA A 239 27.09 1.35 -7.15
N THR A 240 28.23 1.99 -6.87
CA THR A 240 28.86 1.89 -5.55
C THR A 240 28.45 3.07 -4.66
N LEU A 241 28.41 2.84 -3.34
CA LEU A 241 28.08 3.91 -2.39
C LEU A 241 29.04 5.10 -2.50
N ALA A 242 30.34 4.83 -2.64
CA ALA A 242 31.38 5.86 -2.76
C ALA A 242 31.23 6.72 -4.04
N GLU A 243 30.74 6.15 -5.14
CA GLU A 243 30.42 6.94 -6.34
C GLU A 243 29.21 7.83 -6.11
N VAL A 244 28.14 7.27 -5.53
CA VAL A 244 26.91 8.01 -5.29
C VAL A 244 27.14 9.15 -4.30
N GLN A 245 27.84 8.93 -3.20
CA GLN A 245 28.18 9.99 -2.23
C GLN A 245 29.02 11.11 -2.84
N ARG A 246 29.99 10.79 -3.73
CA ARG A 246 30.76 11.81 -4.46
C ARG A 246 29.90 12.64 -5.41
N ILE A 247 28.87 12.03 -6.01
CA ILE A 247 27.93 12.74 -6.88
C ILE A 247 26.98 13.60 -6.04
N GLU A 248 26.49 13.07 -4.92
CA GLU A 248 25.63 13.79 -3.97
C GLU A 248 26.31 15.02 -3.37
N ALA A 249 27.62 14.98 -3.16
CA ALA A 249 28.39 16.14 -2.67
C ALA A 249 28.32 17.39 -3.58
N ARG A 250 27.78 17.25 -4.80
CA ARG A 250 27.52 18.39 -5.73
C ARG A 250 26.16 19.05 -5.50
N LEU A 251 25.33 18.46 -4.65
CA LEU A 251 23.97 18.89 -4.36
C LEU A 251 23.89 19.34 -2.90
N ASP A 252 23.10 20.37 -2.63
CA ASP A 252 22.69 20.69 -1.26
C ASP A 252 21.54 19.75 -0.87
N MET A 253 21.89 18.55 -0.43
CA MET A 253 20.92 17.50 -0.11
C MET A 253 19.98 17.92 1.03
N ASP A 254 20.48 18.67 2.01
CA ASP A 254 19.67 19.10 3.14
C ASP A 254 18.64 20.15 2.69
N ASP A 255 19.02 21.07 1.80
CA ASP A 255 18.08 22.04 1.24
C ASP A 255 17.02 21.38 0.36
N LEU A 256 17.41 20.42 -0.48
CA LEU A 256 16.47 19.65 -1.31
C LEU A 256 15.46 18.87 -0.45
N VAL A 257 15.92 18.26 0.65
CA VAL A 257 15.04 17.57 1.60
C VAL A 257 14.09 18.56 2.27
N ARG A 258 14.61 19.68 2.80
CA ARG A 258 13.77 20.73 3.42
C ARG A 258 12.71 21.23 2.45
N TRP A 259 13.09 21.51 1.20
CA TRP A 259 12.18 21.99 0.17
C TRP A 259 11.08 20.97 -0.13
N GLY A 260 11.43 19.69 -0.32
CA GLY A 260 10.44 18.63 -0.55
C GLY A 260 9.47 18.46 0.61
N VAL A 261 9.96 18.54 1.85
CA VAL A 261 9.11 18.40 3.05
C VAL A 261 8.20 19.62 3.25
N GLN A 262 8.71 20.84 3.03
CA GLN A 262 7.91 22.07 3.15
C GLN A 262 6.86 22.21 2.05
N GLY A 263 7.15 21.71 0.85
CA GLY A 263 6.20 21.69 -0.26
C GLY A 263 5.16 20.57 -0.16
N ALA A 264 5.27 19.66 0.82
CA ALA A 264 4.35 18.54 0.95
C ALA A 264 2.95 19.01 1.36
N GLU A 265 1.95 18.65 0.56
CA GLU A 265 0.54 18.95 0.82
C GLU A 265 -0.17 17.73 1.38
N GLU A 266 -0.84 17.87 2.52
CA GLU A 266 -1.65 16.80 3.09
C GLU A 266 -3.05 16.79 2.48
N VAL A 267 -3.49 15.61 2.06
CA VAL A 267 -4.83 15.34 1.54
C VAL A 267 -5.49 14.26 2.38
N THR A 268 -6.65 14.59 2.95
CA THR A 268 -7.50 13.63 3.65
C THR A 268 -8.51 13.03 2.67
N THR A 269 -8.44 11.73 2.46
CA THR A 269 -9.45 11.02 1.66
C THR A 269 -10.50 10.44 2.59
N THR A 270 -11.67 11.07 2.68
CA THR A 270 -12.85 10.46 3.29
C THR A 270 -13.56 9.59 2.26
N GLU A 271 -14.13 8.46 2.68
CA GLU A 271 -15.06 7.73 1.82
C GLU A 271 -16.24 8.63 1.45
N GLU A 272 -16.49 8.80 0.15
CA GLU A 272 -17.87 9.04 -0.29
C GLU A 272 -18.63 7.76 0.07
N ARG A 273 -19.39 7.78 1.17
CA ARG A 273 -20.35 6.71 1.47
C ARG A 273 -21.24 6.55 0.26
N GLY A 274 -20.99 5.51 -0.53
CA GLY A 274 -21.83 5.16 -1.67
C GLY A 274 -23.27 5.10 -1.21
N GLU A 275 -24.12 5.90 -1.86
CA GLU A 275 -25.57 5.87 -1.72
C GLU A 275 -26.03 4.42 -1.89
N ARG A 276 -26.30 3.73 -0.78
CA ARG A 276 -27.21 2.58 -0.80
C ARG A 276 -28.57 3.17 -1.11
N GLY A 277 -29.12 2.78 -2.26
CA GLY A 277 -30.31 3.37 -2.82
C GLY A 277 -31.44 3.48 -1.82
N GLU A 278 -31.87 4.72 -1.57
CA GLU A 278 -33.22 5.08 -1.16
C GLU A 278 -33.50 6.49 -1.70
N GLY A 279 -34.70 6.68 -2.24
CA GLY A 279 -35.01 7.77 -3.16
C GLY A 279 -34.90 9.20 -2.58
N ARG A 280 -34.47 10.11 -3.47
CA ARG A 280 -34.84 11.54 -3.57
C ARG A 280 -34.82 12.42 -2.29
N LYS A 281 -33.89 13.39 -2.35
CA LYS A 281 -33.90 14.83 -1.92
C LYS A 281 -32.97 15.21 -0.74
N GLY A 282 -32.00 16.07 -1.08
CA GLY A 282 -31.31 17.02 -0.17
C GLY A 282 -30.01 16.48 0.47
N VAL A 283 -28.93 17.22 0.73
CA VAL A 283 -28.53 18.63 0.55
C VAL A 283 -26.98 18.61 0.52
N ARG A 284 -26.37 19.48 -0.28
CA ARG A 284 -24.92 19.65 -0.40
C ARG A 284 -24.40 20.55 0.73
N PHE A 285 -23.39 20.11 1.48
CA PHE A 285 -22.63 20.98 2.37
C PHE A 285 -21.16 21.00 1.95
N LEU A 286 -20.72 22.15 1.44
CA LEU A 286 -19.32 22.51 1.31
C LEU A 286 -19.00 23.35 2.55
N THR A 287 -18.02 22.93 3.35
CA THR A 287 -17.42 23.82 4.33
C THR A 287 -15.93 23.86 4.06
N GLN A 288 -15.48 24.99 3.52
CA GLN A 288 -14.08 25.42 3.60
C GLN A 288 -13.88 26.07 4.97
N LEU A 289 -12.88 25.60 5.70
CA LEU A 289 -12.07 26.41 6.62
C LEU A 289 -10.62 26.00 6.41
#